data_AF-A0A3S4F564-F1
#
_entry.id   AF-A0A3S4F564-F1
#
_cell.length_a   1.000
_cell.length_b   1.000
_cell.length_c   1.000
_cell.angle_alpha   90.00
_cell.angle_beta   90.00
_cell.angle_gamma   90.00
#
_symmetry.space_group_name_H-M   'P 1'
#
loop_
_entity.id
_entity.type
_entity.pdbx_description
1 polymer ?
#
loop_
_entity_poly.entity_id
_entity_poly.type
_entity_poly.pdbx_seq_one_letter_code
_entity_poly.pdbx_strand_id
1 'polypeptide(L)' 'MPILAITELKRLNGITMPNNRGMVALARKLGFQVDIQLDEGIVGLTLNLAKCDES' A
#
# COMPACT_ATOMS: atom_id res chain seq x y z
N MET A 1 15.81 5.81 30.00
CA MET A 1 14.60 5.79 29.16
C MET A 1 15.05 5.62 27.71
N PRO A 2 14.82 4.47 27.06
CA PRO A 2 15.23 4.33 25.67
C PRO A 2 14.28 5.14 24.79
N ILE A 3 14.87 5.87 23.85
CA ILE A 3 14.15 6.59 22.80
C ILE A 3 13.32 5.54 22.04
N LEU A 4 12.00 5.73 22.05
CA LEU A 4 11.02 4.88 21.38
C LEU A 4 11.48 4.62 19.93
N ALA A 5 11.70 3.35 19.58
CA ALA A 5 12.07 2.96 18.23
C ALA A 5 10.96 3.35 17.25
N ILE A 6 11.18 4.40 16.46
CA ILE A 6 10.27 4.83 15.36
C ILE A 6 10.56 4.01 14.07
N THR A 7 11.41 2.98 14.12
CA THR A 7 12.00 2.37 12.92
C THR A 7 11.21 1.22 12.31
N GLU A 8 10.01 0.89 12.78
CA GLU A 8 9.21 -0.18 12.17
C GLU A 8 8.28 0.37 11.09
N LEU A 9 8.60 0.08 9.83
CA LEU A 9 7.70 0.37 8.70
C LEU A 9 6.50 -0.59 8.77
N LYS A 10 5.38 -0.10 9.30
CA LYS A 10 4.16 -0.91 9.47
C LYS A 10 3.28 -0.99 8.22
N ARG A 11 3.43 -0.02 7.31
CA ARG A 11 2.56 0.15 6.15
C ARG A 11 3.32 0.81 5.01
N LEU A 12 3.05 0.35 3.80
CA LEU A 12 3.42 1.02 2.57
C LEU A 12 2.17 1.66 1.94
N ASN A 13 2.26 2.94 1.61
CA ASN A 13 1.23 3.65 0.87
C ASN A 13 1.77 4.05 -0.50
N GLY A 14 0.89 4.09 -1.51
CA GLY A 14 1.22 4.56 -2.84
C GLY A 14 0.01 5.15 -3.54
N ILE A 15 0.25 5.83 -4.65
CA ILE A 15 -0.79 6.36 -5.53
C ILE A 15 -0.48 5.98 -6.98
N THR A 16 -1.52 5.75 -7.77
CA THR A 16 -1.40 5.61 -9.22
C THR A 16 -2.62 6.21 -9.91
N MET A 17 -2.62 6.22 -11.24
CA MET A 17 -3.77 6.67 -12.03
C MET A 17 -4.73 5.50 -12.32
N PRO A 18 -6.06 5.71 -12.40
CA PRO A 18 -7.01 4.65 -12.75
C PRO A 18 -6.77 4.01 -14.12
N ASN A 19 -6.17 4.76 -15.05
CA ASN A 19 -5.82 4.25 -16.37
C ASN A 19 -4.57 3.35 -16.38
N ASN A 20 -3.77 3.34 -15.30
CA ASN A 20 -2.63 2.45 -15.15
C ASN A 20 -3.09 1.06 -14.67
N ARG A 21 -3.89 0.42 -15.52
CA ARG A 21 -4.55 -0.87 -15.23
C ARG A 21 -3.55 -1.97 -14.89
N GLY A 22 -2.35 -1.92 -15.47
CA GLY A 22 -1.26 -2.85 -15.16
C GLY A 22 -0.80 -2.73 -13.71
N MET A 23 -0.53 -1.51 -13.24
CA MET A 23 -0.13 -1.26 -11.84
C MET A 23 -1.25 -1.60 -10.85
N VAL A 24 -2.50 -1.24 -11.16
CA VAL A 24 -3.64 -1.58 -10.31
C VAL A 24 -3.83 -3.09 -10.19
N ALA A 25 -3.72 -3.83 -11.30
CA ALA A 25 -3.82 -5.28 -11.30
C ALA A 25 -2.66 -5.93 -10.52
N LEU A 26 -1.44 -5.41 -10.64
CA LEU A 26 -0.28 -5.86 -9.88
C LEU A 26 -0.50 -5.65 -8.38
N ALA A 27 -0.90 -4.44 -7.97
CA ALA A 27 -1.10 -4.09 -6.57
C ALA A 27 -2.12 -5.03 -5.88
N ARG A 28 -3.24 -5.32 -6.56
CA ARG A 28 -4.23 -6.31 -6.09
C ARG A 28 -3.63 -7.69 -5.87
N LYS A 29 -2.80 -8.17 -6.79
CA LYS A 29 -2.12 -9.48 -6.67
C LYS A 29 -1.11 -9.53 -5.53
N LEU A 30 -0.45 -8.41 -5.26
CA LEU A 30 0.51 -8.26 -4.16
C LEU A 30 -0.15 -8.01 -2.80
N GLY A 31 -1.49 -7.96 -2.73
CA GLY A 31 -2.22 -7.80 -1.48
C GLY A 31 -2.38 -6.35 -1.01
N PHE A 32 -2.12 -5.36 -1.86
CA PHE A 32 -2.50 -3.99 -1.55
C PHE A 32 -4.03 -3.87 -1.53
N GLN A 33 -4.55 -3.16 -0.54
CA GLN A 33 -5.87 -2.53 -0.65
C GLN A 33 -5.80 -1.45 -1.71
N VAL A 34 -6.80 -1.45 -2.59
CA VAL A 34 -6.92 -0.52 -3.71
C VAL A 34 -8.19 0.28 -3.54
N ASP A 35 -8.05 1.59 -3.41
CA ASP A 35 -9.13 2.55 -3.28
C ASP A 35 -9.15 3.46 -4.51
N ILE A 36 -10.23 3.44 -5.29
CA ILE A 36 -10.31 4.21 -6.55
C ILE A 36 -11.12 5.46 -6.28
N GLN A 37 -10.47 6.62 -6.37
CA GLN A 37 -11.08 7.93 -6.18
C GLN A 37 -11.24 8.58 -7.56
N LEU A 38 -12.38 8.31 -8.21
CA LEU A 38 -12.65 8.77 -9.57
C LEU A 38 -12.72 10.30 -9.67
N ASP A 39 -13.28 10.96 -8.67
CA ASP A 39 -13.40 12.43 -8.61
C ASP A 39 -12.03 13.11 -8.54
N GLU A 40 -11.07 12.48 -7.87
CA GLU A 40 -9.69 12.96 -7.77
C GLU A 40 -8.80 12.45 -8.92
N GLY A 41 -9.31 11.50 -9.73
CA GLY A 41 -8.57 10.89 -10.83
C GLY A 41 -7.40 10.01 -10.38
N ILE A 42 -7.41 9.49 -9.14
CA ILE A 42 -6.33 8.68 -8.57
C ILE A 42 -6.83 7.34 -8.03
N VAL A 43 -5.87 6.47 -7.75
CA VAL A 43 -6.05 5.21 -7.04
C VAL A 43 -5.08 5.17 -5.87
N GLY A 44 -5.61 5.14 -4.65
CA GLY A 44 -4.84 4.90 -3.43
C GLY A 44 -4.50 3.43 -3.28
N LEU A 45 -3.27 3.14 -2.86
CA LEU A 45 -2.75 1.80 -2.61
C LEU A 45 -2.23 1.73 -1.18
N THR A 46 -2.66 0.72 -0.41
CA THR A 46 -2.19 0.50 0.96
C THR A 46 -1.85 -0.96 1.19
N LEU A 47 -0.62 -1.24 1.63
CA LEU A 47 -0.18 -2.57 2.07
C LEU A 47 0.23 -2.52 3.54
N ASN A 48 -0.37 -3.37 4.36
CA ASN A 48 0.07 -3.55 5.74
C ASN A 48 1.20 -4.57 5.77
N LEU A 49 2.34 -4.23 6.40
CA LEU A 49 3.55 -5.04 6.42
C LEU A 49 3.60 -6.03 7.59
N ALA A 50 2.48 -6.21 8.32
CA ALA A 50 2.35 -7.06 9.50
C ALA A 50 2.38 -8.58 9.21
N LYS A 51 2.97 -8.99 8.09
CA LYS A 51 3.28 -10.39 7.76
C LYS A 51 4.66 -10.45 7.13
N CYS A 52 5.70 -10.30 7.94
CA CYS A 52 6.85 -11.14 7.73
C CYS A 52 6.45 -12.47 8.39
N ASP A 53 6.02 -13.42 7.58
CA ASP A 53 5.73 -14.78 8.04
C ASP A 53 7.06 -15.36 8.53
N GLU A 54 7.26 -15.40 9.85
CA GLU A 54 8.23 -16.32 10.46
C GLU A 54 7.66 -17.73 10.26
N SER A 55 7.91 -18.30 9.07
CA SER A 55 7.84 -19.74 8.82
C SER A 55 9.10 -20.42 9.33
#